data_AF-A0A954CM05-F1
#
_entry.id   AF-A0A954CM05-F1
#
_cell.length_a   1.000
_cell.length_b   1.000
_cell.length_c   1.000
_cell.angle_alpha   90.00
_cell.angle_beta   90.00
_cell.angle_gamma   90.00
#
_symmetry.space_group_name_H-M   'P 1'
#
loop_
_entity.id
_entity.type
_entity.pdbx_description
1 polymer ?
#
loop_
_entity_poly.entity_id
_entity_poly.type
_entity_poly.pdbx_seq_one_letter_code
_entity_poly.pdbx_strand_id
1 'polypeptide(L)'
;MQIREYREDLTEFVESSQSKIVNVSIRSIGFLGSSRSFAQGELLDGFIDAFRHIMENHREFSIVCSVVRGGYHCPFCDFKDTPLLRDELLSEALLRMPIGSLIWIPCQTGLVYATHSLCYHYSSEHGYSPPLEFQQAVIFFSENHDRFKWNANEFYEAAVGITGGRIGVEFS
;
A
#
# COMPACT_ATOMS: atom_id res chain seq x y z
N MET A 1 7.09 -19.99 0.31
CA MET A 1 7.28 -19.44 -1.05
C MET A 1 7.38 -17.93 -0.90
N GLN A 2 8.60 -17.38 -0.89
CA GLN A 2 8.86 -15.94 -0.70
C GLN A 2 8.62 -15.24 -2.04
N ILE A 3 7.59 -14.40 -2.15
CA ILE A 3 7.47 -13.49 -3.30
C ILE A 3 8.49 -12.36 -3.07
N ARG A 4 9.67 -12.53 -3.65
CA ARG A 4 10.80 -11.59 -3.67
C ARG A 4 10.63 -10.51 -4.75
N GLU A 5 9.42 -10.06 -5.03
CA GLU A 5 9.21 -9.22 -6.20
C GLU A 5 9.46 -7.75 -5.88
N TYR A 6 10.73 -7.37 -6.09
CA TYR A 6 11.04 -6.00 -6.41
C TYR A 6 10.17 -5.55 -7.59
N ARG A 7 9.56 -4.37 -7.47
CA ARG A 7 8.89 -3.69 -8.57
C ARG A 7 9.30 -2.23 -8.53
N GLU A 8 9.62 -1.69 -9.70
CA GLU A 8 9.96 -0.27 -9.82
C GLU A 8 8.72 0.58 -9.62
N ASP A 9 8.86 1.69 -8.90
CA ASP A 9 7.75 2.58 -8.62
C ASP A 9 7.09 3.08 -9.90
N LEU A 10 5.78 3.28 -9.84
CA LEU A 10 4.94 3.71 -10.97
C LEU A 10 4.91 2.73 -12.16
N THR A 11 5.44 1.52 -12.02
CA THR A 11 5.17 0.46 -13.00
C THR A 11 3.81 -0.17 -12.76
N GLU A 12 3.24 -0.76 -13.81
CA GLU A 12 1.94 -1.42 -13.74
C GLU A 12 1.95 -2.58 -12.73
N PHE A 13 0.98 -2.57 -11.82
CA PHE A 13 0.80 -3.66 -10.88
C PHE A 13 -0.09 -4.74 -11.50
N VAL A 14 0.49 -5.91 -11.74
CA VAL A 14 -0.21 -7.09 -12.29
C VAL A 14 0.06 -8.29 -11.38
N GLU A 15 -1.00 -8.83 -10.78
CA GLU A 15 -0.98 -10.03 -9.92
C GLU A 15 -1.24 -11.33 -10.70
N SER A 16 -2.07 -11.28 -11.74
CA SER A 16 -2.35 -12.43 -12.60
C SER A 16 -2.66 -11.97 -14.03
N SER A 17 -2.44 -12.85 -15.01
CA SER A 17 -2.64 -12.57 -16.45
C SER A 17 -4.11 -12.40 -16.86
N GLN A 18 -5.06 -12.40 -15.92
CA GLN A 18 -6.49 -12.55 -16.22
C GLN A 18 -7.38 -11.37 -15.82
N SER A 19 -6.84 -10.28 -15.27
CA SER A 19 -7.69 -9.20 -14.78
C SER A 19 -7.66 -7.95 -15.63
N LYS A 20 -8.84 -7.62 -16.17
CA LYS A 20 -9.16 -6.28 -16.64
C LYS A 20 -10.28 -5.75 -15.75
N ILE A 21 -9.93 -5.06 -14.66
CA ILE A 21 -10.87 -4.06 -14.15
C ILE A 21 -10.91 -2.97 -15.21
N VAL A 22 -12.05 -2.84 -15.86
CA VAL A 22 -12.25 -1.84 -16.91
C VAL A 22 -12.20 -0.47 -16.22
N ASN A 23 -11.32 0.42 -16.71
CA ASN A 23 -11.17 1.81 -16.27
C ASN A 23 -10.47 2.06 -14.91
N VAL A 24 -9.70 1.10 -14.38
CA VAL A 24 -8.81 1.35 -13.23
C VAL A 24 -7.38 1.02 -13.61
N SER A 25 -6.47 1.98 -13.44
CA SER A 25 -5.03 1.75 -13.58
C SER A 25 -4.41 1.52 -12.21
N ILE A 26 -3.63 0.46 -12.06
CA ILE A 26 -2.96 0.14 -10.79
C ILE A 26 -1.45 0.30 -10.96
N ARG A 27 -0.82 1.01 -10.04
CA ARG A 27 0.62 1.32 -10.06
C ARG A 27 1.30 0.81 -8.79
N SER A 28 2.42 0.12 -8.95
CA SER A 28 3.20 -0.38 -7.83
C SER A 28 4.03 0.72 -7.19
N ILE A 29 4.11 0.71 -5.86
CA ILE A 29 4.91 1.63 -5.04
C ILE A 29 5.58 0.86 -3.92
N GLY A 30 6.85 1.13 -3.63
CA GLY A 30 7.53 0.65 -2.43
C GLY A 30 7.76 -0.86 -2.40
N PHE A 31 7.80 -1.52 -3.56
CA PHE A 31 8.21 -2.93 -3.69
C PHE A 31 9.74 -3.00 -3.75
N LEU A 32 10.38 -2.69 -2.62
CA LEU A 32 11.83 -2.56 -2.53
C LEU A 32 12.49 -3.91 -2.23
N GLY A 33 13.76 -4.03 -2.61
CA GLY A 33 14.61 -5.19 -2.29
C GLY A 33 16.04 -4.76 -2.00
N SER A 34 16.74 -5.50 -1.14
CA SER A 34 18.11 -5.17 -0.71
C SER A 34 19.17 -5.20 -1.82
N SER A 35 18.85 -5.76 -2.99
CA SER A 35 19.74 -5.82 -4.14
C SER A 35 19.73 -4.58 -5.03
N ARG A 36 18.87 -3.59 -4.75
CA ARG A 36 18.74 -2.36 -5.54
C ARG A 36 18.67 -1.13 -4.64
N SER A 37 19.28 -0.04 -5.09
CA SER A 37 19.04 1.27 -4.49
C SER A 37 17.61 1.73 -4.75
N PHE A 38 17.11 2.61 -3.89
CA PHE A 38 15.80 3.23 -4.00
C PHE A 38 15.93 4.74 -3.84
N ALA A 39 14.92 5.49 -4.31
CA ALA A 39 14.90 6.93 -4.18
C ALA A 39 14.87 7.34 -2.71
N GLN A 40 15.74 8.27 -2.34
CA GLN A 40 15.79 8.89 -1.03
C GLN A 40 15.66 10.40 -1.17
N GLY A 41 15.08 11.06 -0.19
CA GLY A 41 14.84 12.50 -0.26
C GLY A 41 13.85 12.98 0.78
N GLU A 42 13.50 14.26 0.68
CA GLU A 42 12.49 14.88 1.53
C GLU A 42 11.09 14.38 1.15
N LEU A 43 10.31 14.10 2.19
CA LEU A 43 8.90 13.76 2.07
C LEU A 43 8.07 15.04 2.17
N LEU A 44 6.90 15.05 1.55
CA LEU A 44 5.91 16.11 1.75
C LEU A 44 5.56 16.22 3.23
N ASP A 45 5.41 17.47 3.69
CA ASP A 45 4.93 17.76 5.04
C ASP A 45 3.60 17.03 5.29
N GLY A 46 3.53 16.32 6.42
CA GLY A 46 2.35 15.55 6.81
C GLY A 46 2.22 14.17 6.14
N PHE A 47 3.07 13.79 5.18
CA PHE A 47 2.97 12.48 4.52
C PHE A 47 3.05 11.31 5.50
N ILE A 48 4.03 11.29 6.40
CA ILE A 48 4.22 10.20 7.37
C ILE A 48 3.01 10.11 8.32
N ASP A 49 2.50 11.24 8.80
CA ASP A 49 1.34 11.27 9.69
C ASP A 49 0.07 10.83 8.97
N ALA A 50 -0.16 11.29 7.74
CA ALA A 50 -1.27 10.88 6.90
C ALA A 50 -1.23 9.38 6.60
N PHE A 51 -0.04 8.85 6.28
CA PHE A 51 0.13 7.42 6.03
C PHE A 51 -0.11 6.62 7.31
N ARG A 52 0.45 7.05 8.45
CA ARG A 52 0.16 6.42 9.75
C ARG A 52 -1.33 6.38 10.03
N HIS A 53 -2.04 7.49 9.85
CA HIS A 53 -3.49 7.57 10.06
C HIS A 53 -4.27 6.55 9.22
N ILE A 54 -3.92 6.43 7.93
CA ILE A 54 -4.52 5.41 7.04
C ILE A 54 -4.27 4.00 7.56
N MET A 55 -3.06 3.73 8.04
CA MET A 55 -2.65 2.40 8.51
C MET A 55 -3.30 2.03 9.85
N GLU A 56 -3.50 3.00 10.73
CA GLU A 56 -4.26 2.83 11.97
C GLU A 56 -5.73 2.54 11.67
N ASN A 57 -6.30 3.20 10.67
CA ASN A 57 -7.72 3.08 10.31
C ASN A 57 -7.97 2.11 9.15
N HIS A 58 -7.02 1.22 8.85
CA HIS A 58 -7.04 0.37 7.65
C HIS A 58 -8.30 -0.48 7.47
N ARG A 59 -8.98 -0.85 8.56
CA ARG A 59 -10.26 -1.59 8.53
C ARG A 59 -11.42 -0.71 8.14
N GLU A 60 -11.49 0.49 8.68
CA GLU A 60 -12.52 1.47 8.35
C GLU A 60 -12.34 1.96 6.91
N PHE A 61 -11.09 2.25 6.54
CA PHE A 61 -10.76 2.75 5.20
C PHE A 61 -10.73 1.64 4.14
N SER A 62 -10.92 0.38 4.55
CA SER A 62 -10.98 -0.79 3.68
C SER A 62 -9.85 -0.86 2.64
N ILE A 63 -8.62 -0.56 3.05
CA ILE A 63 -7.45 -0.46 2.13
C ILE A 63 -6.67 -1.76 1.96
N VAL A 64 -6.87 -2.75 2.84
CA VAL A 64 -6.15 -4.03 2.78
C VAL A 64 -6.85 -4.94 1.78
N CYS A 65 -6.11 -5.44 0.78
CA CYS A 65 -6.67 -6.25 -0.30
C CYS A 65 -6.14 -7.68 -0.34
N SER A 66 -4.96 -7.93 0.22
CA SER A 66 -4.42 -9.27 0.40
C SER A 66 -3.54 -9.31 1.64
N VAL A 67 -3.81 -10.29 2.50
CA VAL A 67 -2.99 -10.56 3.68
C VAL A 67 -1.97 -11.63 3.30
N VAL A 68 -0.71 -11.23 3.20
CA VAL A 68 0.39 -12.17 2.96
C VAL A 68 0.49 -13.12 4.16
N ARG A 69 0.11 -14.39 3.95
CA ARG A 69 0.31 -15.45 4.94
C ARG A 69 1.80 -15.75 5.07
N GLY A 70 2.35 -15.51 6.25
CA GLY A 70 3.78 -15.75 6.56
C GLY A 70 4.60 -14.49 6.83
N GLY A 71 4.01 -13.29 6.67
CA GLY A 71 4.67 -12.00 6.94
C GLY A 71 5.68 -11.62 5.85
N TYR A 72 5.70 -10.34 5.48
CA TYR A 72 6.80 -9.78 4.69
C TYR A 72 7.73 -9.04 5.65
N HIS A 73 9.02 -9.35 5.62
CA HIS A 73 10.01 -8.71 6.48
C HIS A 73 10.71 -7.59 5.73
N CYS A 74 11.08 -6.51 6.44
CA CYS A 74 11.94 -5.49 5.88
C CYS A 74 13.28 -6.11 5.45
N PRO A 75 13.71 -5.98 4.19
CA PRO A 75 14.99 -6.54 3.73
C PRO A 75 16.20 -5.71 4.16
N PHE A 76 15.98 -4.58 4.84
CA PHE A 76 17.00 -3.62 5.26
C PHE A 76 17.24 -3.63 6.78
N CYS A 77 16.38 -4.30 7.56
CA CYS A 77 16.58 -4.54 8.98
C CYS A 77 17.22 -5.92 9.20
N ASP A 78 18.07 -6.02 10.22
CA ASP A 78 18.52 -7.32 10.70
C ASP A 78 17.34 -8.09 11.32
N PHE A 79 17.31 -9.41 11.16
CA PHE A 79 16.15 -10.23 11.58
C PHE A 79 15.81 -10.09 13.08
N LYS A 80 16.80 -9.72 13.90
CA LYS A 80 16.66 -9.45 15.35
C LYS A 80 16.01 -8.09 15.65
N ASP A 81 16.16 -7.15 14.71
CA ASP A 81 15.64 -5.79 14.78
C ASP A 81 14.48 -5.58 13.83
N THR A 82 14.00 -6.64 13.15
CA THR A 82 12.79 -6.54 12.33
C THR A 82 11.71 -6.04 13.24
N PRO A 83 11.22 -4.81 13.06
CA PRO A 83 10.02 -4.44 13.73
C PRO A 83 8.99 -5.37 13.09
N LEU A 84 8.58 -6.39 13.84
CA LEU A 84 7.14 -6.49 14.00
C LEU A 84 6.72 -5.05 14.30
N LEU A 85 5.79 -4.42 13.57
CA LEU A 85 5.25 -3.09 13.88
C LEU A 85 4.80 -3.07 15.36
N ARG A 86 5.76 -2.98 16.26
CA ARG A 86 5.86 -3.15 17.72
C ARG A 86 6.77 -2.01 18.18
N ASP A 87 6.71 -0.89 17.49
CA ASP A 87 7.01 0.33 18.21
C ASP A 87 5.96 0.40 19.33
N GLU A 88 6.40 0.61 20.57
CA GLU A 88 5.51 0.80 21.72
C GLU A 88 4.63 2.06 21.54
N LEU A 89 4.91 2.86 20.51
CA LEU A 89 4.18 4.04 20.05
C LEU A 89 3.12 3.78 18.97
N LEU A 90 3.07 2.58 18.36
CA LEU A 90 2.02 2.27 17.38
C LEU A 90 0.76 1.86 18.14
N SER A 91 -0.36 2.51 17.83
CA SER A 91 -1.65 2.18 18.43
C SER A 91 -1.98 0.69 18.28
N GLU A 92 -2.82 0.14 19.18
CA GLU A 92 -3.33 -1.24 19.05
C GLU A 92 -3.89 -1.57 17.66
N ALA A 93 -4.34 -0.55 16.92
CA ALA A 93 -4.89 -0.68 15.58
C ALA A 93 -3.81 -1.07 14.54
N LEU A 94 -2.62 -0.47 14.60
CA LEU A 94 -1.48 -0.81 13.73
C LEU A 94 -0.94 -2.22 14.01
N LEU A 95 -0.94 -2.63 15.29
CA LEU A 95 -0.56 -3.99 15.71
C LEU A 95 -1.45 -5.08 15.10
N ARG A 96 -2.65 -4.73 14.62
CA ARG A 96 -3.62 -5.66 14.03
C ARG A 96 -3.51 -5.81 12.52
N MET A 97 -2.73 -4.97 11.84
CA MET A 97 -2.49 -5.12 10.41
C MET A 97 -1.27 -6.03 10.19
N PRO A 98 -1.41 -7.16 9.48
CA PRO A 98 -0.27 -8.02 9.19
C PRO A 98 0.80 -7.30 8.37
N ILE A 99 2.05 -7.45 8.76
CA ILE A 99 3.18 -6.81 8.08
C ILE A 99 3.38 -7.45 6.72
N GLY A 100 3.54 -6.61 5.70
CA GLY A 100 3.57 -7.06 4.33
C GLY A 100 2.20 -7.24 3.69
N SER A 101 1.12 -6.86 4.36
CA SER A 101 -0.19 -6.80 3.71
C SER A 101 -0.10 -5.93 2.46
N LEU A 102 -0.70 -6.40 1.37
CA LEU A 102 -0.91 -5.59 0.19
C LEU A 102 -2.05 -4.63 0.48
N ILE A 103 -1.76 -3.35 0.35
CA ILE A 103 -2.71 -2.25 0.54
C ILE A 103 -2.82 -1.44 -0.74
N TRP A 104 -4.03 -0.99 -1.03
CA TRP A 104 -4.32 -0.19 -2.21
C TRP A 104 -4.87 1.17 -1.78
N ILE A 105 -4.23 2.23 -2.26
CA ILE A 105 -4.60 3.63 -1.99
C ILE A 105 -5.21 4.23 -3.26
N PRO A 106 -6.51 4.59 -3.25
CA PRO A 106 -7.14 5.20 -4.42
C PRO A 106 -6.72 6.67 -4.59
N CYS A 107 -6.71 7.12 -5.83
CA CYS A 107 -6.58 8.52 -6.22
C CYS A 107 -7.84 8.95 -6.99
N GLN A 108 -8.11 10.25 -7.09
CA GLN A 108 -9.32 10.82 -7.71
C GLN A 108 -9.49 10.49 -9.21
N THR A 109 -8.47 9.96 -9.89
CA THR A 109 -8.40 9.87 -11.37
C THR A 109 -8.58 8.46 -11.94
N GLY A 110 -9.20 7.51 -11.23
CA GLY A 110 -9.23 6.11 -11.70
C GLY A 110 -7.89 5.39 -11.55
N LEU A 111 -6.96 6.01 -10.82
CA LEU A 111 -5.65 5.47 -10.51
C LEU A 111 -5.64 4.94 -9.08
N VAL A 112 -5.02 3.78 -8.89
CA VAL A 112 -4.83 3.15 -7.59
C VAL A 112 -3.35 2.84 -7.41
N TYR A 113 -2.81 3.15 -6.25
CA TYR A 113 -1.45 2.76 -5.88
C TYR A 113 -1.48 1.51 -5.03
N ALA A 114 -0.91 0.43 -5.55
CA ALA A 114 -0.66 -0.79 -4.82
C ALA A 114 0.68 -0.69 -4.10
N THR A 115 0.72 -1.04 -2.82
CA THR A 115 1.95 -1.07 -2.04
C THR A 115 1.86 -2.08 -0.90
N HIS A 116 3.00 -2.47 -0.32
CA HIS A 116 2.99 -3.22 0.93
C HIS A 116 2.85 -2.27 2.12
N SER A 117 2.32 -2.78 3.23
CA SER A 117 2.31 -2.05 4.50
C SER A 117 3.70 -1.62 5.00
N LEU A 118 4.77 -2.27 4.51
CA LEU A 118 6.16 -1.89 4.76
C LEU A 118 6.58 -0.56 4.11
N CYS A 119 5.85 -0.05 3.12
CA CYS A 119 6.20 1.22 2.47
C CYS A 119 6.28 2.37 3.49
N TYR A 120 5.36 2.42 4.45
CA TYR A 120 5.41 3.34 5.58
C TYR A 120 6.75 3.23 6.34
N HIS A 121 7.15 2.00 6.69
CA HIS A 121 8.39 1.74 7.42
C HIS A 121 9.64 2.09 6.60
N TYR A 122 9.63 1.83 5.28
CA TYR A 122 10.73 2.23 4.41
C TYR A 122 10.89 3.76 4.40
N SER A 123 9.79 4.49 4.36
CA SER A 123 9.82 5.96 4.38
C SER A 123 10.22 6.52 5.74
N SER A 124 9.73 5.95 6.84
CA SER A 124 10.03 6.47 8.19
C SER A 124 11.43 6.09 8.68
N GLU A 125 11.91 4.87 8.41
CA GLU A 125 13.15 4.34 8.99
C GLU A 125 14.32 4.24 8.01
N HIS A 126 14.05 4.12 6.71
CA HIS A 126 15.08 3.88 5.70
C HIS A 126 15.24 5.03 4.68
N GLY A 127 14.53 6.14 4.90
CA GLY A 127 14.61 7.35 4.09
C GLY A 127 14.08 7.19 2.67
N TYR A 128 13.27 6.16 2.41
CA TYR A 128 12.66 5.97 1.10
C TYR A 128 11.68 7.11 0.80
N SER A 129 11.94 7.81 -0.29
CA SER A 129 11.08 8.86 -0.84
C SER A 129 10.26 8.30 -1.99
N PRO A 130 9.01 7.86 -1.76
CA PRO A 130 8.13 7.42 -2.84
C PRO A 130 7.83 8.57 -3.81
N PRO A 131 7.35 8.26 -5.03
CA PRO A 131 6.95 9.27 -6.00
C PRO A 131 6.01 10.33 -5.41
N LEU A 132 6.17 11.56 -5.87
CA LEU A 132 5.42 12.71 -5.36
C LEU A 132 3.90 12.50 -5.45
N GLU A 133 3.43 11.92 -6.56
CA GLU A 133 2.02 11.67 -6.81
C GLU A 133 1.43 10.65 -5.83
N PHE A 134 2.23 9.68 -5.37
CA PHE A 134 1.82 8.77 -4.31
C PHE A 134 1.72 9.48 -2.97
N GLN A 135 2.69 10.34 -2.63
CA GLN A 135 2.65 11.11 -1.39
C GLN A 135 1.41 12.01 -1.31
N GLN A 136 1.09 12.69 -2.41
CA GLN A 136 -0.12 13.50 -2.55
C GLN A 136 -1.39 12.66 -2.40
N ALA A 137 -1.44 11.47 -3.02
CA ALA A 137 -2.59 10.57 -2.90
C ALA A 137 -2.80 10.08 -1.47
N VAL A 138 -1.72 9.76 -0.74
CA VAL A 138 -1.78 9.36 0.67
C VAL A 138 -2.35 10.49 1.53
N ILE A 139 -1.82 11.71 1.40
CA ILE A 139 -2.31 12.87 2.16
C ILE A 139 -3.79 13.11 1.84
N PHE A 140 -4.13 13.20 0.56
CA PHE A 140 -5.50 13.45 0.12
C PHE A 140 -6.47 12.37 0.62
N PHE A 141 -6.11 11.10 0.46
CA PHE A 141 -6.96 9.98 0.87
C PHE A 141 -7.16 9.97 2.40
N SER A 142 -6.12 10.26 3.18
CA SER A 142 -6.20 10.35 4.64
C SER A 142 -7.27 11.36 5.09
N GLU A 143 -7.31 12.52 4.43
CA GLU A 143 -8.23 13.62 4.74
C GLU A 143 -9.65 13.45 4.15
N ASN A 144 -9.80 12.63 3.11
CA ASN A 144 -11.02 12.57 2.28
C ASN A 144 -11.55 11.15 2.08
N HIS A 145 -11.15 10.18 2.91
CA HIS A 145 -11.47 8.76 2.71
C HIS A 145 -12.98 8.50 2.59
N ASP A 146 -13.81 9.27 3.31
CA ASP A 146 -15.28 9.20 3.31
C ASP A 146 -15.90 9.57 1.96
N ARG A 147 -15.18 10.34 1.13
CA ARG A 147 -15.59 10.69 -0.24
C ARG A 147 -15.36 9.56 -1.23
N PHE A 148 -14.60 8.54 -0.86
CA PHE A 148 -14.38 7.38 -1.70
C PHE A 148 -15.35 6.26 -1.34
N LYS A 149 -16.15 5.80 -2.30
CA LYS A 149 -16.85 4.50 -2.20
C LYS A 149 -15.84 3.38 -2.46
N TRP A 150 -14.94 3.14 -1.51
CA TRP A 150 -13.76 2.30 -1.67
C TRP A 150 -13.79 1.05 -0.81
N ASN A 151 -13.48 -0.09 -1.42
CA ASN A 151 -13.19 -1.34 -0.73
C ASN A 151 -12.12 -2.11 -1.51
N ALA A 152 -10.88 -2.07 -1.03
CA ALA A 152 -9.73 -2.65 -1.71
C ALA A 152 -9.84 -4.17 -1.90
N ASN A 153 -10.48 -4.91 -0.97
CA ASN A 153 -10.70 -6.35 -1.12
C ASN A 153 -11.64 -6.64 -2.29
N GLU A 154 -12.77 -5.94 -2.38
CA GLU A 154 -13.72 -6.10 -3.48
C GLU A 154 -13.05 -5.78 -4.82
N PHE A 155 -12.31 -4.67 -4.88
CA PHE A 155 -11.53 -4.31 -6.06
C PHE A 155 -10.50 -5.37 -6.41
N TYR A 156 -9.74 -5.87 -5.44
CA TYR A 156 -8.74 -6.91 -5.69
C TYR A 156 -9.38 -8.21 -6.17
N GLU A 157 -10.47 -8.67 -5.57
CA GLU A 157 -11.19 -9.87 -6.02
C GLU A 157 -11.66 -9.76 -7.48
N ALA A 158 -12.17 -8.59 -7.91
CA ALA A 158 -12.48 -8.32 -9.31
C ALA A 158 -11.21 -8.25 -10.19
N ALA A 159 -10.13 -7.66 -9.68
CA ALA A 159 -8.81 -7.60 -10.31
C ALA A 159 -8.01 -8.90 -10.23
N VAL A 160 -8.51 -9.98 -9.67
CA VAL A 160 -7.87 -11.31 -9.80
C VAL A 160 -8.84 -12.36 -10.33
N GLY A 161 -10.05 -11.94 -10.73
CA GLY A 161 -11.04 -12.80 -11.37
C GLY A 161 -11.75 -13.77 -10.40
N ILE A 162 -11.72 -13.49 -9.09
CA ILE A 162 -12.37 -14.33 -8.07
C ILE A 162 -13.89 -14.13 -8.10
N THR A 163 -14.36 -12.91 -8.36
CA THR A 163 -15.77 -12.58 -8.51
C THR A 163 -16.08 -12.22 -9.95
N GLY A 164 -16.99 -12.95 -10.62
CA GLY A 164 -17.44 -12.65 -11.99
C GLY A 164 -18.27 -11.35 -12.15
N GLY A 165 -18.19 -10.42 -11.19
CA GLY A 165 -18.93 -9.17 -11.15
C GLY A 165 -18.11 -7.98 -11.67
N ARG A 166 -18.73 -7.11 -12.45
CA ARG A 166 -18.16 -5.81 -12.84
C ARG A 166 -18.28 -4.85 -11.65
N ILE A 167 -17.17 -4.48 -11.04
CA ILE A 167 -17.13 -3.41 -10.03
C ILE A 167 -16.76 -2.11 -10.76
N GLY A 168 -17.67 -1.13 -10.72
CA GLY A 168 -17.39 0.24 -11.15
C GLY A 168 -16.98 1.09 -9.96
N VAL A 169 -15.89 1.84 -10.07
CA VAL A 169 -15.59 2.92 -9.12
C VAL A 169 -16.42 4.14 -9.54
N GLU A 170 -17.24 4.68 -8.64
CA GLU A 170 -17.77 6.03 -8.80
C GLU A 170 -16.90 6.99 -8.00
N PHE A 171 -16.15 7.84 -8.71
CA PHE A 171 -15.48 9.00 -8.13
C PHE A 171 -16.50 10.14 -8.10
N SER A 172 -16.85 10.63 -6.90
CA SER A 172 -17.77 11.77 -6.72
C SER A 172 -17.05 13.10 -6.67
#